data_AF-A0A8U0I1H8-F1
#
_entry.id   AF-A0A8U0I1H8-F1
#
_cell.length_a   1.000
_cell.length_b   1.000
_cell.length_c   1.000
_cell.angle_alpha   90.00
_cell.angle_beta   90.00
_cell.angle_gamma   90.00
#
_symmetry.space_group_name_H-M   'P 1'
#
loop_
_entity.id
_entity.type
_entity.pdbx_description
1 polymer ?
#
loop_
_entity_poly.entity_id
_entity_poly.type
_entity_poly.pdbx_seq_one_letter_code
_entity_poly.pdbx_strand_id
1 'polypeptide(L)'
;MVSRHTLRNTFLGRDVAIAYAIIVGLYFLKFIPFQPVQLPPYLLIVSYDLIEVALPFLSPYYPTAFPLFLYVLAISGAGITRKLRVTDSEQSPWLQTLGGVCLIIGVLSIGFGVFVGGPLVSSTDNPTPLAITGTTGIIFLGIAWWLLGRKTIHPTTPA
;
A
#
# COMPACT_ATOMS: atom_id res chain seq x y z
N MET A 1 27.12 -3.29 23.87
CA MET A 1 26.28 -4.29 23.18
C MET A 1 24.88 -3.72 23.01
N VAL A 2 24.48 -3.31 21.81
CA VAL A 2 23.13 -2.79 21.57
C VAL A 2 22.16 -3.97 21.52
N SER A 3 21.14 -3.94 22.38
CA SER A 3 20.12 -4.99 22.44
C SER A 3 19.43 -5.15 21.09
N ARG A 4 19.26 -6.40 20.63
CA ARG A 4 18.51 -6.74 19.41
C ARG A 4 17.09 -6.14 19.42
N HIS A 5 16.51 -5.89 20.59
CA HIS A 5 15.22 -5.22 20.74
C HIS A 5 15.26 -3.74 20.39
N THR A 6 16.32 -3.02 20.79
CA THR A 6 16.47 -1.59 20.50
C THR A 6 16.66 -1.37 19.00
N LEU A 7 17.53 -2.14 18.36
CA LEU A 7 17.69 -2.10 16.90
C LEU A 7 16.37 -2.42 16.19
N ARG A 8 15.65 -3.45 16.67
CA ARG A 8 14.37 -3.87 16.11
C ARG A 8 13.30 -2.77 16.17
N ASN A 9 13.21 -2.03 17.27
CA ASN A 9 12.25 -0.93 17.44
C ASN A 9 12.63 0.31 16.64
N THR A 10 13.92 0.67 16.59
CA THR A 10 14.39 1.81 15.80
C THR A 10 14.13 1.61 14.30
N PHE A 11 14.36 0.40 13.78
CA PHE A 11 14.02 0.07 12.39
C PHE A 11 12.51 0.07 12.14
N LEU A 12 11.70 -0.38 13.11
CA LEU A 12 10.24 -0.38 13.00
C LEU A 12 9.70 1.05 12.91
N GLY A 13 10.17 1.96 13.77
CA GLY A 13 9.80 3.37 13.73
C GLY A 13 10.19 4.04 12.40
N ARG A 14 11.39 3.75 11.89
CA ARG A 14 11.87 4.30 10.62
C ARG A 14 11.04 3.80 9.43
N ASP A 15 10.82 2.50 9.33
CA ASP A 15 10.13 1.91 8.18
C ASP A 15 8.63 2.30 8.18
N VAL A 16 8.02 2.42 9.36
CA VAL A 16 6.65 2.96 9.49
C VAL A 16 6.60 4.44 9.11
N ALA A 17 7.56 5.25 9.54
CA ALA A 17 7.61 6.67 9.16
C ALA A 17 7.76 6.86 7.64
N ILE A 18 8.60 6.04 7.00
CA ILE A 18 8.74 6.01 5.53
C ILE A 18 7.42 5.60 4.87
N ALA A 19 6.81 4.49 5.32
CA ALA A 19 5.55 4.02 4.76
C ALA A 19 4.45 5.07 4.91
N TYR A 20 4.39 5.74 6.06
CA TYR A 20 3.43 6.79 6.34
C TYR A 20 3.65 8.00 5.44
N ALA A 21 4.90 8.44 5.28
CA ALA A 21 5.24 9.54 4.37
C ALA A 21 4.86 9.21 2.91
N ILE A 22 5.07 7.98 2.45
CA ILE A 22 4.65 7.54 1.12
C ILE A 22 3.13 7.57 0.99
N ILE A 23 2.40 6.96 1.93
CA ILE A 23 0.92 6.90 1.91
C ILE A 23 0.31 8.31 1.95
N VAL A 24 0.82 9.17 2.82
CA VAL A 24 0.39 10.57 2.92
C VAL A 24 0.73 11.33 1.63
N GLY A 25 1.92 11.11 1.05
CA GLY A 25 2.29 11.67 -0.25
C GLY A 25 1.33 11.25 -1.36
N LEU A 26 0.94 9.97 -1.39
CA LEU A 26 -0.06 9.45 -2.32
C LEU A 26 -1.45 10.07 -2.09
N TYR A 27 -1.83 10.31 -0.83
CA TYR A 27 -3.06 11.04 -0.50
C TYR A 27 -3.03 12.48 -1.04
N PHE A 28 -1.89 13.17 -0.95
CA PHE A 28 -1.73 14.54 -1.47
C PHE A 28 -1.80 14.63 -3.01
N LEU A 29 -1.67 13.51 -3.73
CA LEU A 29 -1.86 13.50 -5.18
C LEU A 29 -3.27 13.93 -5.61
N LYS A 30 -4.25 13.96 -4.68
CA LYS A 30 -5.60 14.47 -4.94
C LYS A 30 -5.62 15.93 -5.42
N PHE A 31 -4.58 16.70 -5.10
CA PHE A 31 -4.47 18.11 -5.50
C PHE A 31 -3.94 18.30 -6.92
N ILE A 32 -3.52 17.22 -7.60
CA ILE A 32 -3.02 17.27 -8.97
C ILE A 32 -4.21 17.07 -9.93
N PRO A 33 -4.44 17.97 -10.91
CA PRO A 33 -5.59 17.90 -11.82
C PRO A 33 -5.42 16.85 -12.95
N PHE A 34 -4.63 15.80 -12.73
CA PHE A 34 -4.38 14.73 -13.69
C PHE A 34 -5.05 13.43 -13.21
N GLN A 35 -6.14 13.04 -13.86
CA GLN A 35 -7.04 11.97 -13.40
C GLN A 35 -6.36 10.63 -13.06
N PRO A 36 -5.39 10.11 -13.82
CA PRO A 36 -4.74 8.83 -13.47
C PRO A 36 -4.01 8.86 -12.12
N VAL A 37 -3.48 10.03 -11.73
CA VAL A 37 -2.75 10.23 -10.48
C VAL A 37 -3.71 10.38 -9.28
N GLN A 38 -5.01 10.52 -9.53
CA GLN A 38 -6.04 10.61 -8.49
C GLN A 38 -6.56 9.23 -8.04
N LEU A 39 -6.17 8.14 -8.69
CA LEU A 39 -6.58 6.78 -8.31
C LEU A 39 -6.06 6.37 -6.92
N PRO A 40 -4.76 6.51 -6.59
CA PRO A 40 -4.27 6.20 -5.25
C PRO A 40 -5.00 6.96 -4.12
N PRO A 41 -5.16 8.30 -4.16
CA PRO A 41 -5.87 9.00 -3.10
C PRO A 41 -7.35 8.61 -3.04
N TYR A 42 -8.00 8.36 -4.18
CA TYR A 42 -9.38 7.89 -4.23
C TYR A 42 -9.55 6.56 -3.49
N LEU A 43 -8.67 5.58 -3.74
CA LEU A 43 -8.72 4.29 -3.06
C LEU A 43 -8.54 4.42 -1.54
N LEU A 44 -7.67 5.32 -1.08
CA LEU A 44 -7.46 5.57 0.35
C LEU A 44 -8.73 6.14 1.02
N ILE A 45 -9.38 7.09 0.36
CA ILE A 45 -10.62 7.71 0.85
C ILE A 45 -11.72 6.67 0.90
N VAL A 46 -11.99 5.98 -0.21
CA VAL A 46 -13.08 4.98 -0.28
C VAL A 46 -12.87 3.82 0.68
N SER A 47 -11.62 3.37 0.86
CA SER A 47 -11.32 2.33 1.83
C SER A 47 -11.68 2.75 3.25
N TYR A 48 -11.46 4.02 3.59
CA TYR A 48 -11.86 4.57 4.88
C TYR A 48 -13.37 4.77 4.97
N ASP A 49 -14.03 5.24 3.91
CA ASP A 49 -15.48 5.42 3.89
C ASP A 49 -16.22 4.09 4.16
N LEU A 50 -15.69 2.96 3.67
CA LEU A 50 -16.22 1.63 4.00
C LEU A 50 -16.10 1.31 5.50
N ILE A 51 -15.01 1.74 6.16
CA ILE A 51 -14.82 1.60 7.60
C ILE A 51 -15.80 2.50 8.34
N GLU A 52 -16.02 3.73 7.89
CA GLU A 52 -16.99 4.65 8.47
C GLU A 52 -18.42 4.13 8.36
N VAL A 53 -18.79 3.54 7.21
CA VAL A 53 -20.09 2.87 7.03
C VAL A 53 -20.25 1.70 8.00
N ALA A 54 -19.19 0.91 8.21
CA ALA A 54 -19.22 -0.21 9.16
C ALA A 54 -19.20 0.25 10.63
N LEU A 55 -18.58 1.40 10.91
CA LEU A 55 -18.38 1.97 12.24
C LEU A 55 -18.85 3.44 12.27
N PRO A 56 -20.18 3.69 12.26
CA PRO A 56 -20.73 5.04 12.09
C PRO A 56 -20.31 6.03 13.20
N PHE A 57 -19.94 5.52 14.38
CA PHE A 57 -19.45 6.34 15.48
C PHE A 57 -18.12 7.06 15.18
N LEU A 58 -17.40 6.66 14.13
CA LEU A 58 -16.17 7.32 13.68
C LEU A 58 -16.43 8.60 12.87
N SER A 59 -17.64 8.76 12.32
CA SER A 59 -17.99 9.90 11.44
C SER A 59 -17.71 11.28 12.06
N PRO A 60 -18.07 11.55 13.33
CA PRO A 60 -17.74 12.84 13.98
C PRO A 60 -16.24 13.09 14.13
N TYR A 61 -15.43 12.02 14.10
CA TYR A 61 -13.99 12.04 14.30
C TYR A 61 -13.20 11.93 13.00
N TYR A 62 -13.85 12.09 11.83
CA TYR A 62 -13.21 11.98 10.52
C TYR A 62 -11.84 12.69 10.42
N PRO A 63 -11.67 13.95 10.88
CA PRO A 63 -10.39 14.66 10.78
C PRO A 63 -9.23 13.97 11.52
N THR A 64 -9.52 13.13 12.52
CA THR A 64 -8.54 12.41 13.32
C THR A 64 -8.46 10.93 12.94
N ALA A 65 -9.60 10.30 12.69
CA ALA A 65 -9.71 8.89 12.38
C ALA A 65 -9.16 8.57 10.98
N PHE A 66 -9.31 9.46 9.99
CA PHE A 66 -8.73 9.24 8.67
C PHE A 66 -7.18 9.24 8.67
N PRO A 67 -6.47 10.23 9.26
CA PRO A 67 -5.01 10.15 9.41
C PRO A 67 -4.53 8.93 10.21
N LEU A 68 -5.30 8.52 11.22
CA LEU A 68 -5.00 7.33 12.02
C LEU A 68 -5.15 6.05 11.19
N PHE A 69 -6.16 5.97 10.33
CA PHE A 69 -6.31 4.90 9.34
C PHE A 69 -5.09 4.82 8.40
N LEU A 70 -4.62 5.95 7.86
CA LEU A 70 -3.40 5.98 7.05
C LEU A 70 -2.17 5.49 7.83
N TYR A 71 -2.10 5.80 9.12
CA TYR A 71 -1.03 5.32 9.99
C TYR A 71 -1.10 3.81 10.24
N VAL A 72 -2.30 3.26 10.44
CA VAL A 72 -2.50 1.80 10.54
C VAL A 72 -2.10 1.11 9.23
N LEU A 73 -2.44 1.67 8.07
CA LEU A 73 -1.97 1.16 6.78
C LEU A 73 -0.44 1.19 6.67
N ALA A 74 0.21 2.26 7.15
CA ALA A 74 1.66 2.37 7.18
C ALA A 74 2.30 1.30 8.06
N ILE A 75 1.74 1.05 9.25
CA ILE A 75 2.17 -0.03 10.14
C ILE A 75 2.03 -1.38 9.44
N SER A 76 0.90 -1.64 8.80
CA SER A 76 0.68 -2.88 8.06
C SER A 76 1.66 -3.02 6.90
N GLY A 77 1.95 -1.95 6.16
CA GLY A 77 2.84 -1.98 5.00
C GLY A 77 4.27 -2.30 5.41
N ALA A 78 4.78 -1.58 6.41
CA ALA A 78 6.09 -1.86 7.00
C ALA A 78 6.16 -3.26 7.63
N GLY A 79 5.08 -3.71 8.27
CA GLY A 79 4.96 -5.05 8.85
C GLY A 79 5.03 -6.17 7.81
N ILE A 80 4.33 -6.02 6.68
CA ILE A 80 4.34 -6.97 5.57
C ILE A 80 5.71 -7.03 4.93
N THR A 81 6.33 -5.89 4.61
CA THR A 81 7.71 -5.83 4.08
C THR A 81 8.66 -6.63 4.96
N ARG A 82 8.54 -6.50 6.28
CA ARG A 82 9.42 -7.19 7.22
C ARG A 82 9.20 -8.70 7.24
N LYS A 83 7.95 -9.17 7.15
CA LYS A 83 7.65 -10.61 7.07
C LYS A 83 8.15 -11.23 5.77
N LEU A 84 8.05 -10.48 4.67
CA LEU A 84 8.49 -10.91 3.35
C LEU A 84 9.98 -10.67 3.10
N ARG A 85 10.68 -10.03 4.05
CA ARG A 85 12.11 -9.75 3.94
C ARG A 85 12.90 -11.06 3.94
N VAL A 86 13.39 -11.43 2.77
CA VAL A 86 14.40 -12.48 2.63
C VAL A 86 15.74 -11.88 3.06
N THR A 87 16.37 -12.55 4.03
CA THR A 87 17.51 -12.08 4.85
C THR A 87 18.76 -11.63 4.06
N ASP A 88 18.88 -11.95 2.77
CA ASP A 88 20.09 -11.73 1.97
C ASP A 88 20.07 -10.53 1.01
N SER A 89 19.06 -9.65 1.06
CA SER A 89 18.98 -8.54 0.12
C SER A 89 19.75 -7.30 0.61
N GLU A 90 20.86 -6.95 -0.07
CA GLU A 90 21.52 -5.63 -0.05
C GLU A 90 20.60 -4.48 -0.52
N GLN A 91 19.30 -4.72 -0.69
CA GLN A 91 18.35 -3.72 -1.15
C GLN A 91 18.14 -2.61 -0.11
N SER A 92 18.12 -1.38 -0.61
CA SER A 92 17.84 -0.19 0.19
C SER A 92 16.52 -0.35 0.97
N PRO A 93 16.51 -0.05 2.29
CA PRO A 93 15.31 -0.11 3.12
C PRO A 93 14.13 0.67 2.53
N TRP A 94 14.43 1.79 1.85
CA TRP A 94 13.43 2.63 1.19
C TRP A 94 12.65 1.87 0.10
N LEU A 95 13.35 1.11 -0.74
CA LEU A 95 12.75 0.34 -1.83
C LEU A 95 11.88 -0.81 -1.29
N GLN A 96 12.30 -1.43 -0.20
CA GLN A 96 11.54 -2.50 0.45
C GLN A 96 10.24 -1.96 1.08
N THR A 97 10.30 -0.81 1.76
CA THR A 97 9.11 -0.17 2.32
C THR A 97 8.16 0.29 1.22
N LEU A 98 8.68 0.87 0.13
CA LEU A 98 7.90 1.22 -1.05
C LEU A 98 7.18 -0.01 -1.62
N GLY A 99 7.87 -1.15 -1.73
CA GLY A 99 7.27 -2.41 -2.17
C GLY A 99 6.12 -2.86 -1.28
N GLY A 100 6.22 -2.73 0.04
CA GLY A 100 5.14 -3.07 0.97
C GLY A 100 3.93 -2.13 0.85
N VAL A 101 4.16 -0.83 0.67
CA VAL A 101 3.08 0.14 0.42
C VAL A 101 2.40 -0.15 -0.92
N CYS A 102 3.16 -0.42 -1.98
CA CYS A 102 2.62 -0.83 -3.27
C CYS A 102 1.79 -2.11 -3.16
N LEU A 103 2.21 -3.08 -2.31
CA LEU A 103 1.46 -4.31 -2.08
C LEU A 103 0.08 -4.00 -1.48
N ILE A 104 0.04 -3.20 -0.42
CA ILE A 104 -1.22 -2.81 0.24
C ILE A 104 -2.15 -2.10 -0.75
N ILE A 105 -1.64 -1.12 -1.48
CA ILE A 105 -2.44 -0.35 -2.43
C ILE A 105 -2.92 -1.25 -3.57
N GLY A 106 -2.08 -2.16 -4.05
CA GLY A 106 -2.46 -3.16 -5.05
C GLY A 106 -3.59 -4.05 -4.58
N VAL A 107 -3.52 -4.55 -3.34
CA VAL A 107 -4.57 -5.38 -2.72
C VAL A 107 -5.86 -4.58 -2.53
N LEU A 108 -5.79 -3.35 -2.02
CA LEU A 108 -6.97 -2.48 -1.88
C LEU A 108 -7.62 -2.19 -3.23
N SER A 109 -6.82 -1.94 -4.27
CA SER A 109 -7.29 -1.66 -5.63
C SER A 109 -8.01 -2.88 -6.24
N ILE A 110 -7.47 -4.09 -6.07
CA ILE A 110 -8.13 -5.32 -6.53
C ILE A 110 -9.37 -5.61 -5.69
N GLY A 111 -9.31 -5.46 -4.37
CA GLY A 111 -10.46 -5.66 -3.48
C GLY A 111 -11.62 -4.73 -3.85
N PHE A 112 -11.32 -3.46 -4.11
CA PHE A 112 -12.29 -2.51 -4.64
C PHE A 112 -12.85 -2.94 -6.00
N GLY A 113 -11.98 -3.35 -6.93
CA GLY A 113 -12.40 -3.87 -8.23
C GLY A 113 -13.32 -5.09 -8.13
N VAL A 114 -13.07 -6.02 -7.21
CA VAL A 114 -13.93 -7.20 -6.99
C VAL A 114 -15.26 -6.79 -6.34
N PHE A 115 -15.22 -5.91 -5.35
CA PHE A 115 -16.42 -5.50 -4.60
C PHE A 115 -17.37 -4.63 -5.42
N VAL A 116 -16.83 -3.71 -6.24
CA VAL A 116 -17.62 -2.86 -7.13
C VAL A 116 -17.91 -3.56 -8.46
N GLY A 117 -16.96 -4.32 -8.98
CA GLY A 117 -17.02 -4.96 -10.29
C GLY A 117 -17.81 -6.27 -10.36
N GLY A 118 -17.95 -6.99 -9.24
CA GLY A 118 -18.56 -8.32 -9.22
C GLY A 118 -20.07 -8.29 -9.02
N PRO A 119 -20.59 -7.93 -7.82
CA PRO A 119 -22.02 -8.03 -7.51
C PRO A 119 -22.87 -6.84 -8.02
N LEU A 120 -22.23 -5.74 -8.43
CA LEU A 120 -22.89 -4.46 -8.72
C LEU A 120 -22.80 -4.02 -10.19
N VAL A 121 -22.10 -4.77 -11.05
CA VAL A 121 -22.00 -4.45 -12.48
C VAL A 121 -23.10 -5.21 -13.23
N SER A 122 -24.12 -4.46 -13.65
CA SER A 122 -25.04 -4.90 -14.68
C SER A 122 -24.30 -5.02 -16.02
N SER A 123 -24.75 -5.88 -16.93
CA SER A 123 -24.24 -5.96 -18.30
C SER A 123 -24.39 -4.66 -19.11
N THR A 124 -25.13 -3.68 -18.57
CA THR A 124 -25.30 -2.33 -19.10
C THR A 124 -24.38 -1.28 -18.47
N ASP A 125 -23.64 -1.61 -17.42
CA ASP A 125 -22.77 -0.65 -16.74
C ASP A 125 -21.45 -0.45 -17.45
N ASN A 126 -20.92 0.77 -17.33
CA ASN A 126 -19.65 1.14 -17.92
C ASN A 126 -18.50 0.37 -17.23
N PRO A 127 -17.75 -0.52 -17.92
CA PRO A 127 -16.70 -1.33 -17.31
C PRO A 127 -15.41 -0.54 -17.01
N THR A 128 -15.32 0.72 -17.42
CA THR A 128 -14.10 1.53 -17.32
C THR A 128 -13.55 1.65 -15.89
N PRO A 129 -14.36 1.89 -14.83
CA PRO A 129 -13.86 1.95 -13.45
C PRO A 129 -13.25 0.64 -12.97
N LEU A 130 -13.84 -0.50 -13.37
CA LEU A 130 -13.32 -1.83 -13.06
C LEU A 130 -12.00 -2.10 -13.76
N ALA A 131 -11.90 -1.76 -15.05
CA ALA A 131 -10.67 -1.92 -15.83
C ALA A 131 -9.54 -1.07 -15.22
N ILE A 132 -9.81 0.20 -14.92
CA ILE A 132 -8.82 1.12 -14.35
C ILE A 132 -8.34 0.63 -12.98
N THR A 133 -9.24 0.26 -12.08
CA THR A 133 -8.88 -0.21 -10.73
C THR A 133 -8.18 -1.57 -10.76
N GLY A 134 -8.61 -2.48 -11.63
CA GLY A 134 -7.94 -3.75 -11.87
C GLY A 134 -6.52 -3.57 -12.41
N THR A 135 -6.35 -2.79 -13.47
CA THR A 135 -5.03 -2.51 -14.07
C THR A 135 -4.10 -1.81 -13.07
N THR A 136 -4.60 -0.82 -12.33
CA THR A 136 -3.83 -0.13 -11.30
C THR A 136 -3.38 -1.09 -10.21
N GLY A 137 -4.28 -1.97 -9.75
CA GLY A 137 -3.96 -2.99 -8.76
C GLY A 137 -2.88 -3.95 -9.23
N ILE A 138 -2.98 -4.45 -10.47
CA ILE A 138 -1.98 -5.34 -11.07
C ILE A 138 -0.62 -4.65 -11.19
N ILE A 139 -0.58 -3.38 -11.62
CA ILE A 139 0.68 -2.62 -11.72
C ILE A 139 1.33 -2.48 -10.34
N PHE A 140 0.57 -2.08 -9.33
CA PHE A 140 1.09 -1.94 -7.96
C PHE A 140 1.56 -3.26 -7.37
N LEU A 141 0.86 -4.37 -7.63
CA LEU A 141 1.32 -5.71 -7.23
C LEU A 141 2.57 -6.15 -7.99
N GLY A 142 2.67 -5.85 -9.29
CA GLY A 142 3.85 -6.13 -10.09
C GLY A 142 5.09 -5.37 -9.58
N ILE A 143 4.91 -4.08 -9.25
CA ILE A 143 5.96 -3.26 -8.63
C ILE A 143 6.31 -3.81 -7.24
N ALA A 144 5.32 -4.17 -6.43
CA ALA A 144 5.56 -4.76 -5.11
C ALA A 144 6.35 -6.07 -5.22
N TRP A 145 5.95 -6.96 -6.12
CA TRP A 145 6.65 -8.20 -6.40
C TRP A 145 8.08 -7.96 -6.86
N TRP A 146 8.30 -6.99 -7.74
CA TRP A 146 9.62 -6.64 -8.23
C TRP A 146 10.53 -6.10 -7.11
N LEU A 147 9.99 -5.24 -6.26
CA LEU A 147 10.74 -4.61 -5.17
C LEU A 147 11.00 -5.58 -4.00
N LEU A 148 10.09 -6.54 -3.74
CA LEU A 148 10.18 -7.48 -2.62
C LEU A 148 10.77 -8.85 -3.00
N GLY A 149 10.63 -9.28 -4.25
CA GLY A 149 10.87 -10.65 -4.72
C GLY A 149 12.15 -10.87 -5.53
N ARG A 150 12.95 -9.83 -5.81
CA ARG A 150 14.24 -10.00 -6.49
C ARG A 150 15.24 -10.73 -5.57
N LYS A 151 15.32 -12.05 -5.69
CA LYS A 151 16.55 -12.79 -5.37
C LYS A 151 17.62 -12.29 -6.33
N THR A 152 18.63 -11.59 -5.82
CA THR A 152 19.86 -11.32 -6.58
C THR A 152 20.49 -12.67 -6.89
N ILE A 153 20.38 -13.11 -8.15
CA ILE A 153 21.11 -14.27 -8.64
C ILE A 153 22.58 -13.85 -8.60
N HIS A 154 23.32 -14.29 -7.58
CA HIS A 154 24.77 -14.18 -7.60
C HIS A 154 25.27 -15.00 -8.79
N PRO A 155 26.02 -14.41 -9.73
CA PRO A 155 26.76 -15.21 -10.69
C PRO A 155 27.75 -16.05 -9.89
N THR A 156 27.57 -17.37 -9.90
CA THR A 156 28.59 -18.30 -9.44
C THR A 156 29.84 -18.06 -10.27
N THR A 157 30.87 -17.48 -9.67
CA THR A 157 32.18 -17.33 -10.30
C THR A 157 32.69 -18.73 -10.68
N PRO A 158 32.94 -19.04 -11.95
CA PRO A 158 33.61 -20.29 -12.30
C PRO A 158 35.05 -20.25 -11.76
N ALA A 159 35.45 -21.34 -11.11
CA ALA A 159 36.78 -21.57 -10.56
C ALA A 159 37.84 -21.79 -11.66
#